data_AF-A0A1Z9EJL4-F1
#
_entry.id   AF-A0A1Z9EJL4-F1
#
_cell.length_a   1.000
_cell.length_b   1.000
_cell.length_c   1.000
_cell.angle_alpha   90.00
_cell.angle_beta   90.00
_cell.angle_gamma   90.00
#
_symmetry.space_group_name_H-M   'P 1'
#
loop_
_entity.id
_entity.type
_entity.pdbx_description
1 polymer ?
#
loop_
_entity_poly.entity_id
_entity_poly.type
_entity_poly.pdbx_seq_one_letter_code
_entity_poly.pdbx_strand_id
1 'polypeptide(L)'
;MSGDEDIEEQMKNFTFPPLPPGLSMPPPPPPTFPDNQIDETLDLVDQSLLDVADALGTTTHQKTNTDFKTIWAKRKANDPSIRIENRQSMYGHIDRLSKGEVGTLLDRFQDRFGSELDKEIIVLRKKQQQEMRSIKPTVELISAPEKDESMNFNEFLDSMNDSNFISKVSEVTNISSEKLTNFTKSELRKFFTAADKDNSGTVDFNEFVEAVLELDTSKDEFVTFFNIVNNLLGDASEEFINNFIASENFALFERVGNDAVSSSNDERSKFFQMINNVLGDLPEDTINSFVNSPDFEIFSRMGELYGE
;
A
#
# COMPACT_ATOMS: atom_id res chain seq x y z
N MET A 1 31.54 -10.30 -20.45
CA MET A 1 31.46 -11.74 -20.72
C MET A 1 32.47 -12.44 -19.82
N SER A 2 32.02 -13.51 -19.17
CA SER A 2 32.76 -14.48 -18.35
C SER A 2 33.05 -14.06 -16.91
N GLY A 3 32.17 -14.45 -15.99
CA GLY A 3 32.34 -14.28 -14.54
C GLY A 3 31.38 -15.10 -13.68
N ASP A 4 30.25 -15.57 -14.23
CA ASP A 4 29.19 -16.25 -13.46
C ASP A 4 29.25 -17.80 -13.48
N GLU A 5 30.25 -18.42 -14.10
CA GLU A 5 30.33 -19.90 -14.17
C GLU A 5 31.13 -20.56 -13.02
N ASP A 6 31.87 -19.80 -12.21
CA ASP A 6 32.82 -20.37 -11.23
C ASP A 6 32.23 -20.64 -9.82
N ILE A 7 31.00 -20.22 -9.53
CA ILE A 7 30.40 -20.36 -8.18
C ILE A 7 29.66 -21.71 -8.04
N GLU A 8 29.02 -22.20 -9.10
CA GLU A 8 28.36 -23.51 -9.08
C GLU A 8 29.35 -24.68 -9.03
N GLU A 9 30.53 -24.56 -9.66
CA GLU A 9 31.57 -25.59 -9.61
C GLU A 9 32.25 -25.70 -8.24
N GLN A 10 32.34 -24.60 -7.47
CA GLN A 10 32.94 -24.60 -6.14
C GLN A 10 32.03 -25.21 -5.06
N MET A 11 30.70 -25.18 -5.24
CA MET A 11 29.76 -25.83 -4.31
C MET A 11 29.67 -27.35 -4.51
N LYS A 12 30.04 -27.86 -5.69
CA LYS A 12 29.96 -29.29 -6.03
C LYS A 12 31.11 -30.12 -5.43
N ASN A 13 32.18 -29.47 -4.96
CA ASN A 13 33.40 -30.12 -4.48
C ASN A 13 33.54 -30.24 -2.95
N PHE A 14 32.52 -29.87 -2.17
CA PHE A 14 32.50 -30.17 -0.73
C PHE A 14 31.97 -31.58 -0.46
N THR A 15 32.83 -32.58 -0.66
CA THR A 15 32.54 -33.93 -0.15
C THR A 15 32.76 -33.95 1.36
N PHE A 16 31.68 -34.12 2.12
CA PHE A 16 31.77 -34.38 3.56
C PHE A 16 32.61 -35.66 3.82
N PRO A 17 33.45 -35.69 4.86
CA PRO A 17 34.22 -36.89 5.20
C PRO A 17 33.26 -38.05 5.53
N PRO A 18 33.61 -39.30 5.17
CA PRO A 18 32.75 -40.44 5.45
C PRO A 18 32.62 -40.65 6.97
N LEU A 19 31.38 -40.90 7.40
CA LEU A 19 31.05 -41.24 8.79
C LEU A 19 31.77 -42.54 9.21
N PRO A 20 32.30 -42.62 10.45
CA PRO A 20 32.93 -43.83 10.95
C PRO A 20 31.90 -44.99 10.98
N PRO A 21 32.24 -46.18 10.46
CA PRO A 21 31.30 -47.30 10.42
C PRO A 21 31.07 -47.87 11.82
N GLY A 22 29.80 -47.98 12.24
CA GLY A 22 29.42 -48.82 13.39
C GLY A 22 28.38 -48.27 14.38
N LEU A 23 27.83 -47.06 14.21
CA LEU A 23 26.74 -46.57 15.07
C LEU A 23 25.53 -46.18 14.22
N SER A 24 24.56 -47.08 14.08
CA SER A 24 23.23 -46.72 13.57
C SER A 24 22.51 -45.91 14.64
N MET A 25 22.48 -44.58 14.51
CA MET A 25 21.55 -43.79 15.30
C MET A 25 20.13 -44.03 14.76
N PRO A 26 19.13 -44.36 15.60
CA PRO A 26 17.75 -44.36 15.14
C PRO A 26 17.37 -42.94 14.68
N PRO A 27 16.45 -42.81 13.70
CA PRO A 27 16.03 -41.49 13.23
C PRO A 27 15.47 -40.67 14.40
N PRO A 28 15.75 -39.35 14.46
CA PRO A 28 15.18 -38.51 15.49
C PRO A 28 13.64 -38.55 15.39
N PRO A 29 12.91 -38.60 16.52
CA PRO A 29 11.46 -38.59 16.51
C PRO A 29 10.95 -37.29 15.85
N PRO A 30 9.80 -37.34 15.15
CA PRO A 30 9.19 -36.14 14.58
C PRO A 30 8.88 -35.13 15.70
N PRO A 31 8.99 -33.81 15.42
CA PRO A 31 8.59 -32.79 16.39
C PRO A 31 7.10 -32.94 16.68
N THR A 32 6.77 -33.27 17.93
CA THR A 32 5.42 -33.16 18.46
C THR A 32 5.12 -31.68 18.67
N PHE A 33 4.34 -31.10 17.76
CA PHE A 33 3.64 -29.85 18.05
C PHE A 33 2.39 -30.21 18.86
N PRO A 34 2.20 -29.67 20.07
CA PRO A 34 0.94 -29.81 20.77
C PRO A 34 -0.14 -29.09 19.96
N ASP A 35 -1.08 -29.87 19.44
CA ASP A 35 -2.28 -29.39 18.77
C ASP A 35 -3.17 -28.70 19.81
N ASN A 36 -3.58 -27.46 19.49
CA ASN A 36 -4.63 -26.67 20.13
C ASN A 36 -4.79 -26.76 21.66
N GLN A 37 -3.99 -25.96 22.38
CA GLN A 37 -4.43 -25.26 23.61
C GLN A 37 -3.74 -23.89 23.67
N ILE A 38 -4.27 -22.91 22.95
CA ILE A 38 -3.77 -21.52 22.94
C ILE A 38 -4.45 -20.65 24.01
N ASP A 39 -5.40 -21.16 24.80
CA ASP A 39 -6.35 -20.27 25.50
C ASP A 39 -6.22 -20.16 27.04
N GLU A 40 -5.14 -20.60 27.69
CA GLU A 40 -5.04 -20.48 29.17
C GLU A 40 -3.69 -20.03 29.74
N THR A 41 -2.68 -19.73 28.91
CA THR A 41 -1.34 -19.33 29.42
C THR A 41 -1.04 -17.84 29.36
N LEU A 42 -1.89 -17.05 28.69
CA LEU A 42 -1.77 -15.59 28.62
C LEU A 42 -2.40 -14.89 29.84
N ASP A 43 -3.40 -15.48 30.48
CA ASP A 43 -4.11 -14.87 31.61
C ASP A 43 -3.37 -14.98 32.96
N LEU A 44 -2.46 -15.95 33.11
CA LEU A 44 -1.74 -16.13 34.38
C LEU A 44 -0.59 -15.12 34.58
N VAL A 45 -0.02 -14.62 33.49
CA VAL A 45 1.09 -13.65 33.54
C VAL A 45 0.56 -12.25 33.84
N ASP A 46 -0.63 -11.92 33.31
CA ASP A 46 -1.24 -10.60 33.43
C ASP A 46 -1.76 -10.31 34.86
N GLN A 47 -2.28 -11.31 35.57
CA GLN A 47 -2.67 -11.17 36.98
C GLN A 47 -1.48 -10.89 37.91
N SER A 48 -0.31 -11.46 37.64
CA SER A 48 0.89 -11.25 38.48
C SER A 48 1.47 -9.84 38.33
N LEU A 49 1.24 -9.19 37.19
CA LEU A 49 1.69 -7.83 36.92
C LEU A 49 0.70 -6.78 37.42
N LEU A 50 -0.61 -7.06 37.37
CA LEU A 50 -1.64 -6.20 37.96
C LEU A 50 -1.54 -6.12 39.49
N ASP A 51 -1.26 -7.24 40.18
CA ASP A 51 -1.16 -7.28 41.65
C ASP A 51 0.09 -6.54 42.18
N VAL A 52 1.16 -6.48 41.37
CA VAL A 52 2.37 -5.69 41.67
C VAL A 52 2.14 -4.19 41.43
N ALA A 53 1.27 -3.83 40.49
CA ALA A 53 0.92 -2.44 40.22
C ALA A 53 -0.01 -1.86 41.30
N ASP A 54 -0.95 -2.65 41.83
CA ASP A 54 -1.86 -2.23 42.90
C ASP A 54 -1.18 -2.14 44.28
N ALA A 55 -0.14 -2.96 44.53
CA ALA A 55 0.71 -2.84 45.72
C ALA A 55 1.56 -1.54 45.74
N LEU A 56 1.64 -0.83 44.61
CA LEU A 56 2.41 0.39 44.42
C LEU A 56 1.49 1.60 44.19
N GLY A 57 0.53 1.78 45.11
CA GLY A 57 -0.50 2.82 45.06
C GLY A 57 -0.04 4.17 44.49
N THR A 58 -0.79 4.68 43.52
CA THR A 58 -0.53 5.93 42.82
C THR A 58 -0.59 7.12 43.78
N THR A 59 0.46 7.92 43.84
CA THR A 59 0.41 9.35 43.46
C THR A 59 1.77 10.02 43.58
N THR A 60 2.04 10.87 42.59
CA THR A 60 2.99 12.00 42.57
C THR A 60 4.34 11.77 41.90
N HIS A 61 4.53 12.54 40.82
CA HIS A 61 5.76 12.78 40.08
C HIS A 61 7.05 12.81 40.93
N GLN A 62 7.90 11.80 40.78
CA GLN A 62 9.34 11.95 40.95
C GLN A 62 10.04 11.06 39.91
N LYS A 63 10.75 11.70 38.99
CA LYS A 63 11.61 11.07 37.99
C LYS A 63 12.80 10.44 38.72
N THR A 64 12.69 9.18 39.18
CA THR A 64 13.84 8.46 39.71
C THR A 64 14.46 7.63 38.59
N ASN A 65 15.69 8.01 38.23
CA ASN A 65 16.47 7.37 37.18
C ASN A 65 16.94 6.00 37.71
N THR A 66 16.21 4.94 37.36
CA THR A 66 16.51 3.54 37.73
C THR A 66 17.52 2.94 36.77
N ASP A 67 18.74 3.48 36.79
CA ASP A 67 19.82 2.98 35.95
C ASP A 67 20.22 1.56 36.38
N PHE A 68 20.25 0.60 35.44
CA PHE A 68 20.51 -0.83 35.70
C PHE A 68 21.81 -1.08 36.47
N LYS A 69 22.78 -0.17 36.30
CA LYS A 69 24.05 -0.12 37.03
C LYS A 69 23.86 -0.01 38.54
N THR A 70 22.88 0.79 38.98
CA THR A 70 22.58 1.05 40.39
C THR A 70 21.89 -0.16 41.03
N ILE A 71 20.99 -0.82 40.28
CA ILE A 71 20.30 -2.04 40.72
C ILE A 71 21.30 -3.20 40.86
N TRP A 72 22.24 -3.33 39.92
CA TRP A 72 23.29 -4.34 39.99
C TRP A 72 24.27 -4.09 41.15
N ALA A 73 24.68 -2.84 41.37
CA ALA A 73 25.54 -2.47 42.50
C ALA A 73 24.90 -2.83 43.86
N LYS A 74 23.58 -2.63 43.99
CA LYS A 74 22.82 -2.98 45.20
C LYS A 74 22.74 -4.49 45.43
N ARG A 75 22.52 -5.27 44.37
CA ARG A 75 22.55 -6.75 44.42
C ARG A 75 23.92 -7.27 44.85
N LYS A 76 25.00 -6.66 44.34
CA LYS A 76 26.38 -7.02 44.70
C LYS A 76 26.73 -6.69 46.16
N ALA A 77 26.16 -5.64 46.72
CA ALA A 77 26.42 -5.23 48.10
C ALA A 77 25.68 -6.10 49.13
N ASN A 78 24.51 -6.63 48.77
CA ASN A 78 23.66 -7.41 49.68
C ASN A 78 23.85 -8.92 49.58
N ASP A 79 24.54 -9.44 48.55
CA ASP A 79 24.79 -10.88 48.39
C ASP A 79 26.19 -11.26 48.93
N PRO A 80 26.29 -11.99 50.05
CA PRO A 80 27.58 -12.40 50.64
C PRO A 80 28.39 -13.35 49.75
N SER A 81 27.76 -14.01 48.77
CA SER A 81 28.41 -15.00 47.89
C SER A 81 29.21 -14.36 46.74
N ILE A 82 29.00 -13.07 46.47
CA ILE A 82 29.63 -12.32 45.35
C ILE A 82 30.72 -11.35 45.86
N ARG A 83 31.15 -11.47 47.12
CA ARG A 83 32.35 -10.75 47.61
C ARG A 83 33.61 -11.31 46.94
N ILE A 84 34.29 -10.44 46.21
CA ILE A 84 35.51 -10.73 45.43
C ILE A 84 36.65 -11.31 46.31
N GLU A 85 36.61 -11.11 47.62
CA GLU A 85 37.59 -11.64 48.58
C GLU A 85 37.67 -13.18 48.63
N ASN A 86 36.60 -13.90 48.25
CA ASN A 86 36.61 -15.37 48.29
C ASN A 86 37.29 -16.03 47.07
N ARG A 87 37.58 -15.29 45.98
CA ARG A 87 38.26 -15.90 44.83
C ARG A 87 39.76 -16.09 45.04
N GLN A 88 40.43 -15.21 45.76
CA GLN A 88 41.85 -15.40 46.11
C GLN A 88 42.05 -16.51 47.16
N SER A 89 41.06 -16.76 48.03
CA SER A 89 41.14 -17.78 49.08
C SER A 89 41.15 -19.21 48.54
N MET A 90 40.38 -19.49 47.47
CA MET A 90 40.26 -20.84 46.90
C MET A 90 41.48 -21.30 46.08
N TYR A 91 42.31 -20.37 45.58
CA TYR A 91 43.53 -20.71 44.81
C TYR A 91 44.82 -20.67 45.65
N GLY A 92 44.79 -20.13 46.87
CA GLY A 92 45.97 -20.02 47.74
C GLY A 92 46.26 -21.23 48.63
N HIS A 93 45.32 -22.17 48.75
CA HIS A 93 45.44 -23.27 49.72
C HIS A 93 46.23 -24.50 49.22
N ILE A 94 46.61 -24.55 47.94
CA ILE A 94 47.24 -25.74 47.36
C ILE A 94 48.78 -25.68 47.37
N ASP A 95 49.39 -24.60 47.85
CA ASP A 95 50.85 -24.43 47.79
C ASP A 95 51.59 -24.79 49.10
N ARG A 96 50.91 -25.38 50.09
CA ARG A 96 51.50 -25.65 51.42
C ARG A 96 51.83 -27.11 51.75
N LEU A 97 51.46 -28.08 50.89
CA LEU A 97 51.60 -29.51 51.22
C LEU A 97 52.60 -30.32 50.37
N SER A 98 53.30 -29.72 49.41
CA SER A 98 54.29 -30.46 48.60
C SER A 98 55.63 -29.73 48.57
N LYS A 99 56.66 -30.34 49.18
CA LYS A 99 58.05 -29.89 49.13
C LYS A 99 58.60 -30.09 47.70
N GLY A 100 58.43 -29.11 46.84
CA GLY A 100 59.06 -29.06 45.52
C GLY A 100 58.81 -27.69 44.90
N GLU A 101 59.85 -27.07 44.34
CA GLU A 101 59.71 -25.85 43.55
C GLU A 101 58.90 -26.20 42.31
N VAL A 102 57.61 -25.94 42.40
CA VAL A 102 56.68 -26.37 41.39
C VAL A 102 56.23 -25.07 40.72
N GLY A 103 56.79 -24.83 39.53
CA GLY A 103 56.70 -23.57 38.78
C GLY A 103 55.29 -23.01 38.66
N THR A 104 55.19 -21.77 38.16
CA THR A 104 53.90 -21.07 38.03
C THR A 104 52.85 -21.96 37.37
N LEU A 105 51.57 -21.80 37.75
CA LEU A 105 50.46 -22.59 37.19
C LEU A 105 50.52 -22.70 35.66
N LEU A 106 50.96 -21.64 34.97
CA LEU A 106 51.12 -21.59 33.51
C LEU A 106 52.14 -22.62 32.97
N ASP A 107 53.21 -22.86 33.71
CA ASP A 107 54.35 -23.72 33.34
C ASP A 107 53.98 -25.21 33.46
N ARG A 108 53.20 -25.58 34.49
CA ARG A 108 52.69 -26.95 34.66
C ARG A 108 51.57 -27.32 33.67
N PHE A 109 50.89 -26.31 33.15
CA PHE A 109 49.81 -26.49 32.19
C PHE A 109 50.31 -26.44 30.74
N GLN A 110 51.58 -26.09 30.51
CA GLN A 110 52.19 -26.00 29.19
C GLN A 110 52.27 -27.36 28.47
N ASP A 111 52.34 -28.47 29.21
CA ASP A 111 52.32 -29.83 28.67
C ASP A 111 50.91 -30.45 28.54
N ARG A 112 49.86 -29.81 29.07
CA ARG A 112 48.46 -30.30 29.01
C ARG A 112 47.55 -29.50 28.09
N PHE A 113 47.84 -28.22 27.88
CA PHE A 113 47.29 -27.51 26.74
C PHE A 113 48.20 -27.85 25.58
N GLY A 114 47.64 -28.42 24.53
CA GLY A 114 48.39 -28.85 23.36
C GLY A 114 49.31 -27.75 22.82
N SER A 115 50.20 -28.17 21.91
CA SER A 115 51.34 -27.37 21.40
C SER A 115 50.99 -25.89 21.17
N GLU A 116 51.96 -24.99 21.21
CA GLU A 116 51.77 -23.56 20.93
C GLU A 116 50.84 -23.27 19.72
N LEU A 117 50.83 -24.19 18.75
CA LEU A 117 49.91 -24.27 17.62
C LEU A 117 48.42 -24.36 18.00
N ASP A 118 48.01 -25.12 19.01
CA ASP A 118 46.61 -25.20 19.49
C ASP A 118 46.16 -23.88 20.14
N LYS A 119 47.07 -23.18 20.82
CA LYS A 119 46.80 -21.84 21.36
C LYS A 119 46.60 -20.85 20.23
N GLU A 120 47.44 -20.91 19.19
CA GLU A 120 47.28 -20.10 17.99
C GLU A 120 45.98 -20.42 17.24
N ILE A 121 45.62 -21.70 17.08
CA ILE A 121 44.36 -22.13 16.48
C ILE A 121 43.16 -21.57 17.26
N ILE A 122 43.18 -21.61 18.60
CA ILE A 122 42.08 -21.07 19.42
C ILE A 122 41.97 -19.55 19.24
N VAL A 123 43.08 -18.83 19.23
CA VAL A 123 43.08 -17.37 19.01
C VAL A 123 42.58 -17.04 17.60
N LEU A 124 43.05 -17.76 16.59
CA LEU A 124 42.64 -17.59 15.20
C LEU A 124 41.16 -17.93 15.01
N ARG A 125 40.65 -19.03 15.56
CA ARG A 125 39.22 -19.38 15.51
C ARG A 125 38.36 -18.37 16.24
N LYS A 126 38.81 -17.87 17.39
CA LYS A 126 38.09 -16.84 18.14
C LYS A 126 38.05 -15.52 17.37
N LYS A 127 39.16 -15.14 16.71
CA LYS A 127 39.24 -13.98 15.82
C LYS A 127 38.31 -14.13 14.62
N GLN A 128 38.31 -15.27 13.96
CA GLN A 128 37.43 -15.58 12.82
C GLN A 128 35.95 -15.51 13.23
N GLN A 129 35.57 -16.07 14.39
CA GLN A 129 34.20 -15.96 14.89
C GLN A 129 33.78 -14.52 15.20
N GLN A 130 34.72 -13.71 15.71
CA GLN A 130 34.46 -12.29 15.95
C GLN A 130 34.32 -11.51 14.65
N GLU A 131 35.13 -11.81 13.64
CA GLU A 131 35.02 -11.23 12.30
C GLU A 131 33.69 -11.60 11.66
N MET A 132 33.27 -12.87 11.69
CA MET A 132 31.96 -13.32 11.20
C MET A 132 30.79 -12.60 11.89
N ARG A 133 30.89 -12.37 13.20
CA ARG A 133 29.88 -11.61 13.96
C ARG A 133 29.92 -10.11 13.68
N SER A 134 31.04 -9.59 13.21
CA SER A 134 31.22 -8.17 12.88
C SER A 134 30.69 -7.81 11.49
N ILE A 135 30.48 -8.81 10.63
CA ILE A 135 29.82 -8.62 9.33
C ILE A 135 28.37 -8.22 9.62
N LYS A 136 28.08 -6.92 9.50
CA LYS A 136 26.72 -6.41 9.56
C LYS A 136 25.99 -6.91 8.31
N PRO A 137 24.82 -7.56 8.43
CA PRO A 137 24.04 -7.90 7.26
C PRO A 137 23.67 -6.60 6.53
N THR A 138 24.07 -6.50 5.27
CA THR A 138 23.75 -5.35 4.44
C THR A 138 22.40 -5.63 3.78
N VAL A 139 21.43 -4.75 3.97
CA VAL A 139 20.13 -4.85 3.30
C VAL A 139 20.24 -4.07 2.00
N GLU A 140 20.28 -4.78 0.88
CA GLU A 140 20.12 -4.18 -0.44
C GLU A 140 18.65 -4.31 -0.87
N LEU A 141 18.11 -3.23 -1.45
CA LEU A 141 16.76 -3.23 -1.98
C LEU A 141 16.74 -4.07 -3.25
N ILE A 142 15.97 -5.17 -3.23
CA ILE A 142 15.87 -6.12 -4.36
C ILE A 142 15.13 -5.49 -5.56
N SER A 143 14.29 -4.48 -5.30
CA SER A 143 13.68 -3.61 -6.30
C SER A 143 13.10 -2.37 -5.62
N ALA A 144 13.07 -1.23 -6.33
CA ALA A 144 12.23 -0.11 -5.91
C ALA A 144 10.77 -0.57 -5.96
N PRO A 145 9.92 -0.24 -4.97
CA PRO A 145 8.49 -0.49 -5.10
C PRO A 145 7.99 0.20 -6.37
N GLU A 146 7.10 -0.47 -7.11
CA GLU A 146 6.36 0.19 -8.19
C GLU A 146 5.71 1.44 -7.58
N LYS A 147 5.91 2.57 -8.26
CA LYS A 147 5.40 3.85 -7.78
C LYS A 147 3.90 3.72 -7.79
N ASP A 148 3.31 3.59 -6.61
CA ASP A 148 1.88 3.61 -6.43
C ASP A 148 1.38 4.95 -6.98
N GLU A 149 0.74 4.90 -8.15
CA GLU A 149 0.18 6.08 -8.83
C GLU A 149 -1.22 6.39 -8.29
N SER A 150 -1.69 5.64 -7.29
CA SER A 150 -2.90 5.95 -6.56
C SER A 150 -2.71 7.20 -5.70
N MET A 151 -3.77 7.99 -5.58
CA MET A 151 -3.75 9.26 -4.86
C MET A 151 -4.78 9.23 -3.75
N ASN A 152 -4.35 9.66 -2.56
CA ASN A 152 -5.28 9.79 -1.43
C ASN A 152 -6.20 11.00 -1.63
N PHE A 153 -7.28 11.09 -0.83
CA PHE A 153 -8.26 12.17 -0.98
C PHE A 153 -7.66 13.60 -0.90
N ASN A 154 -6.58 13.80 -0.13
CA ASN A 154 -5.97 15.11 0.03
C ASN A 154 -5.11 15.47 -1.19
N GLU A 155 -4.34 14.51 -1.70
CA GLU A 155 -3.61 14.62 -2.97
C GLU A 155 -4.56 14.79 -4.16
N PHE A 156 -5.70 14.11 -4.14
CA PHE A 156 -6.78 14.29 -5.11
C PHE A 156 -7.31 15.71 -5.12
N LEU A 157 -7.55 16.29 -3.94
CA LEU A 157 -8.02 17.67 -3.83
C LEU A 157 -6.99 18.66 -4.40
N ASP A 158 -5.71 18.43 -4.13
CA ASP A 158 -4.63 19.26 -4.67
C ASP A 158 -4.52 19.09 -6.19
N SER A 159 -4.70 17.87 -6.70
CA SER A 159 -4.71 17.56 -8.14
C SER A 159 -5.88 18.21 -8.88
N MET A 160 -7.08 18.27 -8.29
CA MET A 160 -8.23 18.97 -8.88
C MET A 160 -8.05 20.50 -8.93
N ASN A 161 -7.10 21.04 -8.16
CA ASN A 161 -6.68 22.44 -8.27
C ASN A 161 -5.51 22.65 -9.24
N ASP A 162 -4.89 21.58 -9.75
CA ASP A 162 -3.80 21.65 -10.72
C ASP A 162 -4.37 21.72 -12.15
N SER A 163 -4.07 22.82 -12.85
CA SER A 163 -4.48 23.02 -14.24
C SER A 163 -3.91 21.94 -15.18
N ASN A 164 -2.74 21.37 -14.90
CA ASN A 164 -2.16 20.33 -15.74
C ASN A 164 -2.95 19.02 -15.64
N PHE A 165 -3.32 18.63 -14.41
CA PHE A 165 -4.13 17.45 -14.15
C PHE A 165 -5.50 17.59 -14.83
N ILE A 166 -6.17 18.73 -14.60
CA ILE A 166 -7.47 19.03 -15.21
C ILE A 166 -7.40 19.01 -16.73
N SER A 167 -6.36 19.60 -17.34
CA SER A 167 -6.17 19.58 -18.80
C SER A 167 -6.04 18.16 -19.35
N LYS A 168 -5.26 17.31 -18.66
CA LYS A 168 -5.06 15.91 -19.08
C LYS A 168 -6.34 15.11 -18.97
N VAL A 169 -7.09 15.32 -17.90
CA VAL A 169 -8.38 14.66 -17.66
C VAL A 169 -9.40 15.14 -18.68
N SER A 170 -9.48 16.46 -18.95
CA SER A 170 -10.38 17.00 -19.97
C SER A 170 -10.08 16.45 -21.37
N GLU A 171 -8.81 16.25 -21.71
CA GLU A 171 -8.41 15.66 -23.00
C GLU A 171 -8.87 14.21 -23.13
N VAL A 172 -8.71 13.41 -22.07
CA VAL A 172 -9.09 11.99 -22.07
C VAL A 172 -10.61 11.80 -21.98
N THR A 173 -11.28 12.62 -21.20
CA THR A 173 -12.72 12.49 -20.90
C THR A 173 -13.62 13.28 -21.85
N ASN A 174 -13.03 14.20 -22.61
CA ASN A 174 -13.72 15.18 -23.45
C ASN A 174 -14.70 16.08 -22.66
N ILE A 175 -14.41 16.33 -21.38
CA ILE A 175 -15.21 17.19 -20.49
C ILE A 175 -14.51 18.55 -20.35
N SER A 176 -15.26 19.65 -20.34
CA SER A 176 -14.68 20.98 -20.17
C SER A 176 -13.96 21.12 -18.83
N SER A 177 -12.81 21.80 -18.85
CA SER A 177 -12.03 22.07 -17.63
C SER A 177 -12.84 22.83 -16.57
N GLU A 178 -13.76 23.69 -17.00
CA GLU A 178 -14.63 24.47 -16.10
C GLU A 178 -15.55 23.58 -15.27
N LYS A 179 -16.11 22.52 -15.87
CA LYS A 179 -16.99 21.57 -15.18
C LYS A 179 -16.21 20.80 -14.11
N LEU A 180 -14.96 20.44 -14.40
CA LEU A 180 -14.08 19.75 -13.45
C LEU A 180 -13.63 20.64 -12.28
N THR A 181 -13.54 21.96 -12.48
CA THR A 181 -13.15 22.90 -11.42
C THR A 181 -14.31 23.38 -10.54
N ASN A 182 -15.56 23.23 -11.01
CA ASN A 182 -16.74 23.77 -10.32
C ASN A 182 -17.27 22.89 -9.17
N PHE A 183 -16.57 21.81 -8.80
CA PHE A 183 -16.99 20.94 -7.71
C PHE A 183 -16.60 21.50 -6.34
N THR A 184 -17.55 21.49 -5.41
CA THR A 184 -17.29 21.79 -4.02
C THR A 184 -16.54 20.63 -3.34
N LYS A 185 -15.80 20.93 -2.27
CA LYS A 185 -15.09 19.90 -1.48
C LYS A 185 -15.99 18.74 -1.00
N SER A 186 -17.27 19.00 -0.76
CA SER A 186 -18.24 17.98 -0.34
C SER A 186 -18.62 17.05 -1.50
N GLU A 187 -18.79 17.61 -2.70
CA GLU A 187 -19.06 16.85 -3.92
C GLU A 187 -17.83 16.03 -4.32
N LEU A 188 -16.64 16.61 -4.26
CA LEU A 188 -15.37 15.89 -4.48
C LEU A 188 -15.19 14.73 -3.51
N ARG A 189 -15.63 14.85 -2.26
CA ARG A 189 -15.62 13.71 -1.31
C ARG A 189 -16.54 12.59 -1.74
N LYS A 190 -17.78 12.91 -2.09
CA LYS A 190 -18.75 11.91 -2.57
C LYS A 190 -18.26 11.25 -3.85
N PHE A 191 -17.70 12.05 -4.75
CA PHE A 191 -17.10 11.61 -5.99
C PHE A 191 -15.94 10.65 -5.74
N PHE A 192 -15.01 11.00 -4.86
CA PHE A 192 -13.88 10.13 -4.50
C PHE A 192 -14.36 8.79 -3.95
N THR A 193 -15.37 8.78 -3.07
CA THR A 193 -15.93 7.53 -2.54
C THR A 193 -16.70 6.71 -3.58
N ALA A 194 -17.27 7.36 -4.59
CA ALA A 194 -17.93 6.67 -5.70
C ALA A 194 -16.92 6.12 -6.73
N ALA A 195 -15.79 6.81 -6.90
CA ALA A 195 -14.72 6.44 -7.81
C ALA A 195 -13.85 5.30 -7.29
N ASP A 196 -13.62 5.24 -5.98
CA ASP A 196 -12.89 4.18 -5.28
C ASP A 196 -13.68 2.85 -5.33
N LYS A 197 -13.59 2.14 -6.45
CA LYS A 197 -14.37 0.91 -6.71
C LYS A 197 -13.83 -0.26 -5.92
N ASP A 198 -12.51 -0.28 -5.70
CA ASP A 198 -11.84 -1.33 -4.96
C ASP A 198 -11.84 -1.09 -3.43
N ASN A 199 -12.31 0.07 -2.97
CA ASN A 199 -12.33 0.51 -1.58
C ASN A 199 -10.93 0.51 -0.95
N SER A 200 -9.90 0.80 -1.75
CA SER A 200 -8.52 0.93 -1.29
C SER A 200 -8.31 2.17 -0.41
N GLY A 201 -9.23 3.13 -0.44
CA GLY A 201 -9.09 4.43 0.22
C GLY A 201 -8.20 5.40 -0.56
N THR A 202 -7.80 5.00 -1.76
CA THR A 202 -7.05 5.75 -2.76
C THR A 202 -7.81 5.68 -4.08
N VAL A 203 -7.58 6.63 -4.98
CA VAL A 203 -8.16 6.58 -6.33
C VAL A 203 -7.03 6.61 -7.34
N ASP A 204 -7.04 5.68 -8.29
CA ASP A 204 -6.08 5.69 -9.39
C ASP A 204 -6.58 6.54 -10.59
N PHE A 205 -5.71 6.75 -11.58
CA PHE A 205 -6.07 7.56 -12.75
C PHE A 205 -7.23 6.96 -13.56
N ASN A 206 -7.32 5.64 -13.66
CA ASN A 206 -8.36 4.98 -14.44
C ASN A 206 -9.71 5.07 -13.73
N GLU A 207 -9.74 4.79 -12.42
CA GLU A 207 -10.91 4.96 -11.57
C GLU A 207 -11.43 6.39 -11.61
N PHE A 208 -10.51 7.36 -11.56
CA PHE A 208 -10.85 8.76 -11.68
C PHE A 208 -11.48 9.10 -13.04
N VAL A 209 -10.84 8.70 -14.14
CA VAL A 209 -11.34 8.94 -15.51
C VAL A 209 -12.71 8.29 -15.70
N GLU A 210 -12.90 7.06 -15.23
CA GLU A 210 -14.16 6.35 -15.34
C GLU A 210 -15.27 7.03 -14.53
N ALA A 211 -14.99 7.42 -13.29
CA ALA A 211 -15.95 8.15 -12.47
C ALA A 211 -16.29 9.53 -13.05
N VAL A 212 -15.31 10.22 -13.65
CA VAL A 212 -15.53 11.51 -14.34
C VAL A 212 -16.41 11.32 -15.57
N LEU A 213 -16.22 10.24 -16.33
CA LEU A 213 -17.06 9.88 -17.47
C LEU A 213 -18.49 9.53 -17.06
N GLU A 214 -18.67 8.85 -15.92
CA GLU A 214 -19.99 8.57 -15.34
C GLU A 214 -20.68 9.84 -14.80
N LEU A 215 -19.91 10.82 -14.32
CA LEU A 215 -20.41 12.10 -13.84
C LEU A 215 -20.84 13.03 -14.97
N ASP A 216 -20.58 12.69 -16.23
CA ASP A 216 -20.95 13.53 -17.35
C ASP A 216 -22.46 13.54 -17.59
N THR A 217 -23.15 14.30 -16.74
CA THR A 217 -24.57 14.67 -16.86
C THR A 217 -24.89 15.31 -18.21
N SER A 218 -23.91 15.77 -19.00
CA SER A 218 -24.19 16.29 -20.34
C SER A 218 -24.61 15.18 -21.31
N LYS A 219 -24.18 13.93 -21.09
CA LYS A 219 -24.69 12.77 -21.82
C LYS A 219 -26.14 12.48 -21.44
N ASP A 220 -26.46 12.54 -20.14
CA ASP A 220 -27.83 12.35 -19.65
C ASP A 220 -28.77 13.49 -20.10
N GLU A 221 -28.29 14.74 -20.05
CA GLU A 221 -29.03 15.89 -20.55
C GLU A 221 -29.20 15.80 -22.07
N PHE A 222 -28.23 15.29 -22.84
CA PHE A 222 -28.37 15.08 -24.28
C PHE A 222 -29.39 13.98 -24.60
N VAL A 223 -29.42 12.90 -23.82
CA VAL A 223 -30.48 11.87 -23.91
C VAL A 223 -31.85 12.48 -23.61
N THR A 224 -31.92 13.32 -22.58
CA THR A 224 -33.15 14.04 -22.22
C THR A 224 -33.58 14.98 -23.35
N PHE A 225 -32.65 15.75 -23.92
CA PHE A 225 -32.85 16.60 -25.09
C PHE A 225 -33.32 15.81 -26.30
N PHE A 226 -32.69 14.67 -26.60
CA PHE A 226 -33.10 13.80 -27.69
C PHE A 226 -34.56 13.35 -27.51
N ASN A 227 -34.93 12.94 -26.29
CA ASN A 227 -36.30 12.54 -25.97
C ASN A 227 -37.29 13.71 -26.12
N ILE A 228 -36.91 14.91 -25.68
CA ILE A 228 -37.70 16.13 -25.85
C ILE A 228 -37.94 16.41 -27.33
N VAL A 229 -36.88 16.39 -28.14
CA VAL A 229 -36.95 16.60 -29.59
C VAL A 229 -37.77 15.51 -30.27
N ASN A 230 -37.60 14.25 -29.87
CA ASN A 230 -38.36 13.12 -30.42
C ASN A 230 -39.85 13.26 -30.12
N ASN A 231 -40.23 13.68 -28.91
CA ASN A 231 -41.62 13.96 -28.57
C ASN A 231 -42.16 15.15 -29.38
N LEU A 232 -41.38 16.23 -29.50
CA LEU A 232 -41.78 17.43 -30.26
C LEU A 232 -41.97 17.13 -31.75
N LEU A 233 -41.09 16.33 -32.36
CA LEU A 233 -41.23 15.86 -33.74
C LEU A 233 -42.41 14.90 -33.89
N GLY A 234 -42.73 14.11 -32.86
CA GLY A 234 -43.90 13.24 -32.83
C GLY A 234 -45.22 14.01 -32.77
N ASP A 235 -45.23 15.17 -32.13
CA ASP A 235 -46.39 16.08 -32.06
C ASP A 235 -46.53 16.98 -33.31
N ALA A 236 -45.57 16.93 -34.24
CA ALA A 236 -45.61 17.67 -35.49
C ALA A 236 -46.67 17.12 -36.46
N SER A 237 -46.99 17.86 -37.52
CA SER A 237 -47.97 17.43 -38.51
C SER A 237 -47.51 16.19 -39.28
N GLU A 238 -48.45 15.32 -39.69
CA GLU A 238 -48.14 14.12 -40.47
C GLU A 238 -47.42 14.44 -41.79
N GLU A 239 -47.73 15.57 -42.42
CA GLU A 239 -47.04 16.03 -43.64
C GLU A 239 -45.57 16.38 -43.37
N PHE A 240 -45.29 17.00 -42.22
CA PHE A 240 -43.92 17.32 -41.82
C PHE A 240 -43.13 16.07 -41.50
N ILE A 241 -43.70 15.14 -40.73
CA ILE A 241 -43.06 13.88 -40.36
C ILE A 241 -42.69 13.06 -41.61
N ASN A 242 -43.60 12.97 -42.58
CA ASN A 242 -43.32 12.25 -43.84
C ASN A 242 -42.19 12.91 -44.66
N ASN A 243 -42.15 14.25 -44.71
CA ASN A 243 -41.06 14.97 -45.37
C ASN A 243 -39.73 14.80 -44.62
N PHE A 244 -39.76 14.78 -43.30
CA PHE A 244 -38.57 14.59 -42.47
C PHE A 244 -37.99 13.19 -42.64
N ILE A 245 -38.81 12.14 -42.58
CA ILE A 245 -38.39 10.74 -42.79
C ILE A 245 -37.80 10.54 -44.19
N ALA A 246 -38.33 11.23 -45.20
CA ALA A 246 -37.80 11.18 -46.57
C ALA A 246 -36.49 11.95 -46.76
N SER A 247 -36.09 12.78 -45.79
CA SER A 247 -34.87 13.60 -45.86
C SER A 247 -33.63 12.85 -45.41
N GLU A 248 -32.46 13.32 -45.85
CA GLU A 248 -31.15 12.78 -45.42
C GLU A 248 -30.86 13.04 -43.93
N ASN A 249 -31.58 14.00 -43.32
CA ASN A 249 -31.48 14.34 -41.90
C ASN A 249 -31.98 13.20 -41.00
N PHE A 250 -32.93 12.39 -41.49
CA PHE A 250 -33.45 11.25 -40.73
C PHE A 250 -32.37 10.19 -40.48
N ALA A 251 -31.42 10.00 -41.40
CA ALA A 251 -30.33 9.04 -41.22
C ALA A 251 -29.36 9.43 -40.09
N LEU A 252 -29.15 10.74 -39.89
CA LEU A 252 -28.43 11.27 -38.73
C LEU A 252 -29.23 11.12 -37.45
N PHE A 253 -30.54 11.40 -37.51
CA PHE A 253 -31.45 11.23 -36.39
C PHE A 253 -31.51 9.79 -35.88
N GLU A 254 -31.63 8.81 -36.78
CA GLU A 254 -31.64 7.38 -36.44
C GLU A 254 -30.31 6.92 -35.84
N ARG A 255 -29.17 7.38 -36.40
CA ARG A 255 -27.84 7.04 -35.89
C ARG A 255 -27.63 7.57 -34.48
N VAL A 256 -27.94 8.84 -34.26
CA VAL A 256 -27.80 9.49 -32.95
C VAL A 256 -28.81 8.93 -31.95
N GLY A 257 -30.01 8.54 -32.39
CA GLY A 257 -31.00 7.89 -31.53
C GLY A 257 -30.60 6.48 -31.06
N ASN A 258 -29.94 5.70 -31.92
CA ASN A 258 -29.45 4.36 -31.56
C ASN A 258 -28.26 4.41 -30.57
N ASP A 259 -27.43 5.45 -30.67
CA ASP A 259 -26.18 5.60 -29.90
C ASP A 259 -26.14 6.93 -29.12
N ALA A 260 -27.29 7.39 -28.57
CA ALA A 260 -27.41 8.71 -27.95
C ALA A 260 -26.40 8.94 -26.81
N VAL A 261 -26.11 7.90 -26.03
CA VAL A 261 -25.18 7.95 -24.88
C VAL A 261 -23.72 7.97 -25.33
N SER A 262 -23.37 7.32 -26.44
CA SER A 262 -21.99 7.10 -26.90
C SER A 262 -21.56 8.03 -28.03
N SER A 263 -22.51 8.77 -28.63
CA SER A 263 -22.28 9.76 -29.68
C SER A 263 -21.21 10.80 -29.29
N SER A 264 -20.35 11.13 -30.24
CA SER A 264 -19.27 12.11 -30.06
C SER A 264 -19.80 13.55 -29.97
N ASN A 265 -19.05 14.46 -29.34
CA ASN A 265 -19.43 15.88 -29.24
C ASN A 265 -19.68 16.49 -30.65
N ASP A 266 -18.83 16.20 -31.63
CA ASP A 266 -19.01 16.63 -33.02
C ASP A 266 -20.32 16.13 -33.65
N GLU A 267 -20.72 14.89 -33.37
CA GLU A 267 -22.00 14.35 -33.85
C GLU A 267 -23.19 15.00 -33.15
N ARG A 268 -23.06 15.29 -31.86
CA ARG A 268 -24.09 16.00 -31.07
C ARG A 268 -24.27 17.44 -31.54
N SER A 269 -23.20 18.14 -31.91
CA SER A 269 -23.26 19.47 -32.52
C SER A 269 -23.95 19.43 -33.89
N LYS A 270 -23.56 18.51 -34.77
CA LYS A 270 -24.24 18.34 -36.07
C LYS A 270 -25.71 17.98 -35.90
N PHE A 271 -26.04 17.14 -34.92
CA PHE A 271 -27.42 16.81 -34.58
C PHE A 271 -28.18 18.03 -34.08
N PHE A 272 -27.59 18.83 -33.19
CA PHE A 272 -28.22 20.05 -32.69
C PHE A 272 -28.50 21.04 -33.82
N GLN A 273 -27.52 21.29 -34.72
CA GLN A 273 -27.72 22.15 -35.88
C GLN A 273 -28.81 21.63 -36.83
N MET A 274 -28.83 20.32 -37.07
CA MET A 274 -29.87 19.66 -37.84
C MET A 274 -31.26 19.89 -37.22
N ILE A 275 -31.39 19.66 -35.91
CA ILE A 275 -32.64 19.87 -35.18
C ILE A 275 -33.03 21.34 -35.18
N ASN A 276 -32.10 22.27 -34.95
CA ASN A 276 -32.39 23.71 -34.96
C ASN A 276 -32.98 24.16 -36.30
N ASN A 277 -32.46 23.65 -37.42
CA ASN A 277 -33.02 23.92 -38.75
C ASN A 277 -34.44 23.34 -38.89
N VAL A 278 -34.62 22.08 -38.48
CA VAL A 278 -35.90 21.36 -38.56
C VAL A 278 -36.97 21.99 -37.66
N LEU A 279 -36.60 22.45 -36.47
CA LEU A 279 -37.48 23.18 -35.56
C LEU A 279 -37.82 24.57 -36.10
N GLY A 280 -36.95 25.19 -36.90
CA GLY A 280 -37.26 26.44 -37.60
C GLY A 280 -38.36 26.28 -38.67
N ASP A 281 -38.54 25.08 -39.21
CA ASP A 281 -39.56 24.76 -40.21
C ASP A 281 -40.88 24.30 -39.58
N LEU A 282 -40.95 24.17 -38.25
CA LEU A 282 -42.18 23.78 -37.56
C LEU A 282 -43.21 24.93 -37.53
N PRO A 283 -44.52 24.60 -37.48
CA PRO A 283 -45.56 25.60 -37.27
C PRO A 283 -45.35 26.42 -35.99
N GLU A 284 -45.65 27.72 -36.04
CA GLU A 284 -45.50 28.64 -34.91
C GLU A 284 -46.27 28.18 -33.67
N ASP A 285 -47.41 27.51 -33.84
CA ASP A 285 -48.25 27.02 -32.73
C ASP A 285 -47.52 25.93 -31.91
N THR A 286 -46.80 25.01 -32.58
CA THR A 286 -46.02 23.95 -31.92
C THR A 286 -44.76 24.52 -31.26
N ILE A 287 -44.10 25.48 -31.89
CA ILE A 287 -42.92 26.16 -31.33
C ILE A 287 -43.30 26.97 -30.09
N ASN A 288 -44.41 27.72 -30.14
CA ASN A 288 -44.87 28.51 -29.00
C ASN A 288 -45.25 27.63 -27.80
N SER A 289 -45.83 26.45 -28.04
CA SER A 289 -46.08 25.48 -26.97
C SER A 289 -44.77 24.97 -26.36
N PHE A 290 -43.76 24.72 -27.20
CA PHE A 290 -42.45 24.25 -26.76
C PHE A 290 -41.66 25.30 -25.97
N VAL A 291 -41.60 26.55 -26.45
CA VAL A 291 -40.88 27.65 -25.78
C VAL A 291 -41.46 27.98 -24.40
N ASN A 292 -42.76 27.74 -24.19
CA ASN A 292 -43.40 27.91 -22.89
C ASN A 292 -43.25 26.67 -21.97
N SER A 293 -42.71 25.56 -22.48
CA SER A 293 -42.46 24.35 -21.69
C SER A 293 -41.16 24.49 -20.88
N PRO A 294 -41.07 23.87 -19.68
CA PRO A 294 -39.79 23.68 -18.99
C PRO A 294 -38.73 22.97 -19.85
N ASP A 295 -39.13 22.23 -20.88
CA ASP A 295 -38.23 21.52 -21.80
C ASP A 295 -37.36 22.49 -22.63
N PHE A 296 -37.80 23.73 -22.80
CA PHE A 296 -37.05 24.76 -23.53
C PHE A 296 -35.75 25.15 -22.81
N GLU A 297 -35.70 25.06 -21.47
CA GLU A 297 -34.47 25.34 -20.73
C GLU A 297 -33.35 24.36 -21.10
N ILE A 298 -33.68 23.09 -21.29
CA ILE A 298 -32.74 22.06 -21.71
C ILE A 298 -32.29 22.32 -23.16
N PHE A 299 -33.23 22.67 -24.04
CA PHE A 299 -32.91 23.08 -25.41
C PHE A 299 -31.95 24.27 -25.45
N SER A 300 -32.20 25.30 -24.64
CA SER A 300 -31.36 26.50 -24.57
C SER A 300 -29.95 26.18 -24.08
N ARG A 301 -29.82 25.34 -23.03
CA ARG A 301 -28.50 24.87 -22.55
C ARG A 301 -27.76 24.06 -23.61
N MET A 302 -28.47 23.18 -24.31
CA MET A 302 -27.88 22.41 -25.42
C MET A 302 -27.43 23.34 -26.56
N GLY A 303 -28.19 24.41 -26.82
CA GLY A 303 -27.79 25.44 -27.79
C GLY A 303 -26.55 26.23 -27.38
N GLU A 304 -26.35 26.50 -26.09
CA GLU A 304 -25.11 27.11 -25.59
C GLU A 304 -23.91 26.17 -25.73
N LEU A 305 -24.11 24.86 -25.53
CA LEU A 305 -23.04 23.87 -25.61
C LEU A 305 -22.66 23.48 -27.04
N TYR A 306 -23.64 23.42 -27.94
CA TYR A 306 -23.52 22.79 -29.26
C TYR A 306 -23.86 23.73 -30.43
N GLY A 307 -24.14 25.01 -30.16
CA GLY A 307 -24.61 25.99 -31.14
C GLY A 307 -23.55 26.68 -31.99
N GLU A 308 -22.25 26.50 -31.70
CA GLU A 308 -21.16 26.99 -32.57
C GLU A 308 -20.88 26.07 -33.77
#